data_AF-A0A536SWW3-F1
#
_entry.id   AF-A0A536SWW3-F1
#
_cell.length_a   1.000
_cell.length_b   1.000
_cell.length_c   1.000
_cell.angle_alpha   90.00
_cell.angle_beta   90.00
_cell.angle_gamma   90.00
#
_symmetry.space_group_name_H-M   'P 1'
#
loop_
_entity.id
_entity.type
_entity.pdbx_description
1 polymer ?
#
loop_
_entity_poly.entity_id
_entity_poly.type
_entity_poly.pdbx_seq_one_letter_code
_entity_poly.pdbx_strand_id
1 'polypeptide(L)' 'MSAAEAQEVKNFLLHSDQQFRQLAEQHHQLDDRLHQLIDKHYLSETEQIEEVTLKKKKLALKDQMESILREYARQHSRAS' A
#
# COMPACT_ATOMS: atom_id res chain seq x y z
N MET A 1 2.77 -19.45 -0.53
CA MET A 1 3.19 -18.42 0.42
C MET A 1 2.14 -18.34 1.52
N SER A 2 2.55 -18.65 2.74
CA SER A 2 1.79 -18.41 3.96
C SER A 2 1.72 -16.90 4.26
N ALA A 3 0.78 -16.48 5.10
CA ALA A 3 0.68 -15.09 5.54
C ALA A 3 1.96 -14.62 6.28
N ALA A 4 2.68 -15.53 6.93
CA ALA A 4 3.94 -15.25 7.60
C ALA A 4 5.06 -14.93 6.59
N GLU A 5 5.22 -15.74 5.55
CA GLU A 5 6.23 -15.50 4.50
C GLU A 5 5.98 -14.18 3.76
N ALA A 6 4.72 -13.84 3.48
CA ALA A 6 4.38 -12.56 2.86
C ALA A 6 4.78 -11.36 3.74
N GLN A 7 4.63 -11.49 5.06
CA GLN A 7 5.02 -10.45 6.01
C GLN A 7 6.55 -10.32 6.11
N GLU A 8 7.29 -11.43 6.06
CA GLU A 8 8.76 -11.42 6.03
C GLU A 8 9.30 -10.77 4.76
N VAL A 9 8.78 -11.14 3.59
CA VAL A 9 9.17 -10.52 2.30
C VAL A 9 8.83 -9.03 2.31
N LYS A 10 7.66 -8.66 2.83
CA LYS A 10 7.28 -7.25 2.99
C LYS A 10 8.27 -6.49 3.87
N ASN A 11 8.66 -7.05 5.02
CA ASN A 11 9.66 -6.46 5.89
C ASN A 11 11.03 -6.34 5.20
N PHE A 12 11.47 -7.37 4.48
CA PHE A 12 12.69 -7.31 3.70
C PHE A 12 12.65 -6.17 2.67
N LEU A 13 11.60 -6.09 1.85
CA LEU A 13 11.41 -5.04 0.85
C LEU A 13 11.36 -3.64 1.47
N LEU A 14 10.78 -3.46 2.66
CA LEU A 14 10.80 -2.17 3.37
C LEU A 14 12.22 -1.70 3.76
N HIS A 15 13.19 -2.62 3.86
CA HIS A 15 14.58 -2.31 4.18
C HIS A 15 15.47 -2.30 2.94
N SER A 16 15.22 -3.17 1.96
CA SER A 16 16.06 -3.35 0.78
C SER A 16 15.62 -2.50 -0.42
N ASP A 17 14.33 -2.17 -0.52
CA ASP A 17 13.75 -1.50 -1.67
C ASP A 17 13.19 -0.12 -1.28
N GLN A 18 13.87 0.93 -1.76
CA GLN A 18 13.47 2.31 -1.52
C GLN A 18 12.09 2.64 -2.11
N GLN A 19 11.74 2.08 -3.27
CA GLN A 19 10.43 2.30 -3.88
C GLN A 19 9.34 1.67 -3.01
N PHE A 20 9.55 0.45 -2.54
CA PHE A 20 8.59 -0.21 -1.65
C PHE A 20 8.39 0.57 -0.34
N ARG A 21 9.46 1.10 0.23
CA ARG A 21 9.38 1.98 1.41
C ARG A 21 8.57 3.24 1.12
N GLN A 22 8.80 3.91 0.00
CA GLN A 22 8.03 5.09 -0.41
C GLN A 22 6.55 4.78 -0.63
N LEU A 23 6.22 3.66 -1.28
CA LEU A 23 4.85 3.21 -1.47
C LEU A 23 4.14 2.95 -0.13
N ALA A 24 4.84 2.33 0.82
CA ALA A 24 4.30 2.06 2.15
C ALA A 24 4.06 3.36 2.95
N GLU A 25 4.98 4.32 2.87
CA GLU A 25 4.82 5.63 3.49
C GLU A 25 3.65 6.41 2.88
N GLN A 26 3.55 6.44 1.56
CA GLN A 26 2.41 7.05 0.86
C GLN A 26 1.09 6.37 1.24
N HIS A 27 1.07 5.04 1.34
CA HIS A 27 -0.12 4.31 1.78
C HIS A 27 -0.54 4.73 3.19
N HIS A 28 0.40 4.88 4.13
CA HIS A 28 0.12 5.35 5.48
C HIS A 28 -0.45 6.77 5.47
N GLN A 29 0.16 7.69 4.71
CA GLN A 29 -0.31 9.07 4.58
C GLN A 29 -1.73 9.14 4.02
N LEU A 30 -2.04 8.33 3.00
CA LEU A 30 -3.39 8.24 2.43
C LEU A 30 -4.38 7.67 3.44
N ASP A 31 -3.98 6.68 4.25
CA ASP A 31 -4.82 6.11 5.30
C ASP A 31 -5.13 7.13 6.39
N ASP A 32 -4.14 7.86 6.87
CA ASP A 32 -4.32 8.91 7.87
C ASP A 32 -5.28 9.99 7.36
N ARG A 33 -5.10 10.41 6.10
CA ARG A 33 -5.98 11.40 5.47
C ARG A 33 -7.39 10.86 5.31
N LEU A 34 -7.54 9.59 4.89
CA LEU A 34 -8.83 8.95 4.75
C LEU A 34 -9.54 8.84 6.11
N HIS A 35 -8.82 8.48 7.17
CA HIS A 35 -9.35 8.44 8.53
C HIS A 35 -9.84 9.82 8.98
N GLN A 36 -9.09 10.90 8.71
CA GLN A 36 -9.54 12.26 9.01
C GLN A 36 -10.84 12.63 8.29
N LEU A 37 -11.05 12.13 7.06
CA LEU A 37 -12.30 12.36 6.34
C LEU A 37 -13.43 11.48 6.91
N ILE A 38 -13.18 10.21 7.16
CA ILE A 38 -14.19 9.29 7.70
C ILE A 38 -14.65 9.71 9.11
N ASP A 39 -13.75 10.26 9.92
CA ASP A 39 -14.06 10.74 11.27
C ASP A 39 -14.96 11.99 11.25
N LYS A 40 -14.99 12.74 10.14
CA LYS A 40 -15.93 13.86 9.97
C LYS A 40 -17.33 13.34 9.70
N HIS A 41 -18.25 13.66 10.61
CA HIS A 41 -19.68 13.33 10.47
C HIS A 41 -20.37 13.90 9.23
N TYR A 42 -19.85 15.01 8.68
CA TYR A 42 -20.38 15.65 7.47
C TYR A 42 -19.24 16.01 6.55
N LEU A 43 -19.14 15.29 5.43
CA LEU A 43 -18.19 15.55 4.36
C LEU A 43 -18.82 16.49 3.32
N SER A 44 -18.12 17.58 3.00
CA SER A 44 -18.44 18.42 1.85
C SER A 44 -18.27 17.65 0.52
N GLU A 45 -18.89 18.11 -0.57
CA GLU A 45 -18.72 17.50 -1.90
C GLU A 45 -17.23 17.36 -2.29
N THR A 46 -16.42 18.37 -1.98
CA THR A 46 -14.97 18.33 -2.22
C THR A 46 -14.28 17.24 -1.43
N GLU A 47 -14.68 17.02 -0.18
CA GLU A 47 -14.12 15.98 0.68
C GLU A 47 -14.59 14.58 0.28
N GLN A 48 -15.82 14.42 -0.21
CA GLN A 48 -16.30 13.14 -0.75
C GLN A 48 -15.53 12.75 -2.02
N ILE A 49 -15.26 13.71 -2.90
CA ILE A 49 -14.41 13.49 -4.08
C ILE A 49 -12.98 13.14 -3.65
N GLU A 50 -12.45 13.84 -2.65
CA GLU A 50 -11.14 13.54 -2.06
C GLU A 50 -11.11 12.11 -1.51
N GLU A 51 -12.10 11.70 -0.71
CA GLU A 51 -12.22 10.35 -0.14
C GLU A 51 -12.21 9.27 -1.23
N VAL A 52 -13.02 9.41 -2.28
CA VAL A 52 -13.06 8.47 -3.40
C VAL A 52 -11.71 8.43 -4.13
N THR A 53 -11.07 9.59 -4.30
CA THR A 53 -9.75 9.69 -4.93
C THR A 53 -8.68 9.02 -4.08
N LEU A 54 -8.69 9.22 -2.77
CA LEU A 54 -7.77 8.59 -1.82
C LEU A 54 -7.95 7.07 -1.80
N LYS A 55 -9.20 6.57 -1.79
CA LYS A 55 -9.48 5.13 -1.90
C LYS A 55 -8.90 4.52 -3.18
N LYS A 56 -9.09 5.19 -4.33
CA LYS A 56 -8.50 4.74 -5.61
C LYS A 56 -6.98 4.73 -5.57
N LYS A 57 -6.35 5.80 -5.05
CA LYS A 57 -4.89 5.87 -4.89
C LYS A 57 -4.37 4.78 -3.97
N LYS A 58 -5.05 4.53 -2.85
CA LYS A 58 -4.70 3.47 -1.89
C LYS A 58 -4.76 2.09 -2.55
N LEU A 59 -5.80 1.83 -3.34
CA LEU A 59 -5.91 0.59 -4.11
C LEU A 59 -4.75 0.45 -5.10
N ALA A 60 -4.44 1.51 -5.86
CA ALA A 60 -3.31 1.50 -6.80
C ALA A 60 -1.96 1.26 -6.11
N LEU A 61 -1.71 1.89 -4.95
CA LEU A 61 -0.48 1.64 -4.17
C LEU A 61 -0.41 0.19 -3.69
N LYS A 62 -1.53 -0.37 -3.23
CA LYS A 62 -1.60 -1.78 -2.83
C LYS A 62 -1.29 -2.69 -4.02
N ASP A 63 -1.86 -2.42 -5.19
CA ASP A 63 -1.60 -3.18 -6.42
C ASP A 63 -0.12 -3.11 -6.82
N GLN A 64 0.52 -1.95 -6.70
CA GLN A 64 1.96 -1.78 -6.93
C GLN A 64 2.81 -2.59 -5.94
N MET A 65 2.49 -2.53 -4.64
CA MET A 65 3.16 -3.33 -3.62
C MET A 65 3.00 -4.84 -3.88
N GLU A 66 1.81 -5.29 -4.27
CA GLU A 66 1.57 -6.68 -4.65
C GLU A 66 2.34 -7.08 -5.91
N SER A 67 2.49 -6.19 -6.90
CA SER A 67 3.29 -6.46 -8.09
C SER A 67 4.76 -6.71 -7.73
N ILE A 68 5.33 -5.87 -6.87
CA ILE A 68 6.71 -6.05 -6.37
C ILE A 68 6.84 -7.37 -5.61
N LEU A 69 5.88 -7.69 -4.72
CA LEU A 69 5.86 -8.96 -4.01
C LEU A 69 5.81 -10.17 -4.95
N ARG A 70 4.97 -10.12 -6.00
CA ARG A 70 4.88 -11.19 -7.02
C ARG A 70 6.16 -11.31 -7.83
N GLU A 71 6.82 -10.20 -8.14
CA GLU A 71 8.10 -10.21 -8.84
C GLU A 71 9.21 -10.81 -7.97
N TYR A 72 9.28 -10.41 -6.70
CA TYR A 72 10.21 -10.97 -5.75
C TYR A 72 9.99 -12.47 -5.55
N ALA A 73 8.74 -12.91 -5.38
CA ALA A 73 8.40 -14.33 -5.27
C ALA A 73 8.83 -15.13 -6.51
N ARG A 74 8.65 -14.57 -7.72
CA ARG A 74 9.09 -15.19 -8.98
C ARG A 74 10.61 -15.25 -9.11
N GLN A 75 11.34 -14.22 -8.66
CA GLN A 75 12.80 -14.24 -8.66
C GLN A 75 13.34 -15.26 -7.64
N HIS A 76 12.79 -15.29 -6.43
CA HIS A 76 13.21 -16.24 -5.40
C HIS A 76 12.88 -17.70 -5.77
N SER A 77 11.72 -17.95 -6.38
CA SER A 77 11.36 -19.30 -6.85
C SER A 77 12.19 -19.78 -8.04
N ARG A 78 12.84 -18.88 -8.80
CA ARG A 78 13.76 -19.24 -9.89
C ARG A 78 15.20 -19.47 -9.41
N ALA A 79 15.52 -19.00 -8.21
CA ALA A 79 16.83 -19.15 -7.59
C ALA A 79 16.93 -20.38 -6.66
N SER A 80 15.86 -21.18 -6.54
CA SER A 80 15.80 -22.43 -5.77
C SER A 80 15.75 -23.65 -6.69
#